data_AF-A0ABC9DKF2-F1
#
_entry.id   AF-A0ABC9DKF2-F1
#
_cell.length_a   1.000
_cell.length_b   1.000
_cell.length_c   1.000
_cell.angle_alpha   90.00
_cell.angle_beta   90.00
_cell.angle_gamma   90.00
#
_symmetry.space_group_name_H-M   'P 1'
#
loop_
_entity.id
_entity.type
_entity.pdbx_description
1 polymer ?
#
loop_
_entity_poly.entity_id
_entity_poly.type
_entity_poly.pdbx_seq_one_letter_code
_entity_poly.pdbx_strand_id
1 'polypeptide(L)'
;MAMAPPPPAPASAAAPAGAHSVFVYGSLMADEVVRTILKRVPPAAPAILPNYHRFNIKGRIYPAILPVESNKVAGLVVMGVTDEELQVLDAFEDVEYTRTRVEISLTEWKKLHMKDFLAMTNGFMQSLEQPEAKTRVETYQSFMQQQEQPASGTQVEG
;
A
#
# COMPACT_ATOMS: atom_id res chain seq x y z
N MET A 1 28.91 -22.16 -33.67
CA MET A 1 27.71 -22.44 -32.83
C MET A 1 27.23 -21.11 -32.26
N ALA A 2 26.17 -20.54 -32.81
CA ALA A 2 25.60 -19.28 -32.32
C ALA A 2 24.48 -19.62 -31.32
N MET A 3 24.58 -19.10 -30.09
CA MET A 3 23.54 -19.21 -29.07
C MET A 3 22.32 -18.41 -29.54
N ALA A 4 21.15 -19.05 -29.56
CA ALA A 4 19.88 -18.38 -29.83
C ALA A 4 19.63 -17.28 -28.80
N PRO A 5 19.05 -16.11 -29.19
CA PRO A 5 18.66 -15.09 -28.23
C PRO A 5 17.60 -15.65 -27.26
N PRO A 6 17.61 -15.23 -25.98
CA PRO A 6 16.60 -15.64 -25.02
C PRO A 6 15.20 -15.22 -25.48
N PRO A 7 14.15 -16.01 -25.16
CA PRO A 7 12.78 -15.65 -25.50
C PRO A 7 12.42 -14.30 -24.85
N PRO A 8 11.63 -13.45 -25.53
CA PRO A 8 11.17 -12.20 -24.93
C PRO A 8 10.38 -12.53 -23.65
N ALA A 9 10.68 -11.80 -22.58
CA ALA A 9 9.90 -11.83 -21.35
C ALA A 9 8.40 -11.64 -21.67
N PRO A 10 7.47 -12.27 -20.92
CA PRO A 10 6.05 -12.09 -21.18
C PRO A 10 5.74 -10.60 -21.21
N ALA A 11 5.15 -10.17 -22.33
CA ALA A 11 4.76 -8.80 -22.57
C ALA A 11 4.00 -8.27 -21.35
N SER A 12 4.48 -7.15 -20.80
CA SER A 12 3.72 -6.32 -19.88
C SER A 12 2.34 -6.15 -20.50
N ALA A 13 1.29 -6.64 -19.82
CA ALA A 13 -0.08 -6.43 -20.24
C ALA A 13 -0.24 -4.92 -20.47
N ALA A 14 -0.38 -4.52 -21.74
CA ALA A 14 -0.59 -3.14 -22.10
C ALA A 14 -1.87 -2.69 -21.39
N ALA A 15 -1.76 -1.69 -20.53
CA ALA A 15 -2.93 -1.06 -19.94
C ALA A 15 -3.86 -0.63 -21.09
N PRO A 16 -5.18 -0.88 -21.01
CA PRO A 16 -6.08 -0.48 -22.07
C PRO A 16 -5.95 1.03 -22.33
N ALA A 17 -5.92 1.42 -23.60
CA ALA A 17 -5.87 2.82 -23.98
C ALA A 17 -7.14 3.53 -23.45
N GLY A 18 -6.95 4.55 -22.61
CA GLY A 18 -8.05 5.23 -21.88
C GLY A 18 -8.16 4.86 -20.39
N ALA A 19 -7.21 4.10 -19.85
CA ALA A 19 -7.23 3.73 -18.43
C ALA A 19 -6.26 4.57 -17.60
N HIS A 20 -6.79 5.16 -16.52
CA HIS A 20 -6.07 5.93 -15.52
C HIS A 20 -5.50 5.05 -14.42
N SER A 21 -4.48 5.59 -13.78
CA SER A 21 -3.90 5.06 -12.54
C SER A 21 -4.13 6.06 -11.43
N VAL A 22 -4.80 5.63 -10.36
CA VAL A 22 -5.19 6.50 -9.23
C VAL A 22 -4.48 6.02 -7.96
N PHE A 23 -3.72 6.90 -7.32
CA PHE A 23 -3.13 6.61 -6.02
C PHE A 23 -4.12 6.91 -4.89
N VAL A 24 -4.31 5.95 -3.99
CA VAL A 24 -5.25 6.02 -2.86
C VAL A 24 -4.53 5.67 -1.55
N TYR A 25 -4.88 6.36 -0.47
CA TYR A 25 -4.19 6.28 0.84
C TYR A 25 -5.14 6.23 2.05
N GLY A 26 -6.44 6.02 1.80
CA GLY A 26 -7.52 6.03 2.79
C GLY A 26 -8.58 4.96 2.50
N SER A 27 -9.87 5.30 2.63
CA SER A 27 -10.99 4.36 2.50
C SER A 27 -11.02 3.62 1.15
N LEU A 28 -10.58 4.25 0.07
CA LEU A 28 -10.48 3.63 -1.26
C LEU A 28 -9.39 2.54 -1.36
N MET A 29 -8.61 2.29 -0.30
CA MET A 29 -7.72 1.12 -0.22
C MET A 29 -8.48 -0.17 0.08
N ALA A 30 -9.73 -0.10 0.57
CA ALA A 30 -10.53 -1.26 0.89
C ALA A 30 -11.36 -1.73 -0.32
N ASP A 31 -11.16 -2.98 -0.74
CA ASP A 31 -11.87 -3.58 -1.87
C ASP A 31 -13.40 -3.47 -1.77
N GLU A 32 -13.96 -3.56 -0.56
CA GLU A 32 -15.40 -3.45 -0.32
C GLU A 32 -15.95 -2.06 -0.67
N VAL A 33 -15.18 -1.01 -0.36
CA VAL A 33 -15.54 0.38 -0.67
C VAL A 33 -15.44 0.60 -2.18
N VAL A 34 -14.32 0.20 -2.79
CA VAL A 34 -14.09 0.31 -4.24
C VAL A 34 -15.16 -0.45 -5.02
N ARG A 35 -15.51 -1.67 -4.60
CA ARG A 35 -16.57 -2.48 -5.21
C ARG A 35 -17.93 -1.82 -5.09
N THR A 36 -18.21 -1.18 -3.96
CA THR A 36 -19.49 -0.49 -3.74
C THR A 36 -19.64 0.70 -4.69
N ILE A 37 -18.55 1.44 -4.91
CA ILE A 37 -18.51 2.65 -5.74
C ILE A 37 -18.47 2.29 -7.23
N LEU A 38 -17.49 1.48 -7.65
CA LEU A 38 -17.22 1.16 -9.07
C LEU A 38 -17.96 -0.07 -9.58
N LYS A 39 -18.67 -0.79 -8.72
CA LYS A 39 -19.34 -2.08 -9.03
C LYS A 39 -18.40 -3.20 -9.48
N ARG A 40 -17.09 -2.98 -9.40
CA ARG A 40 -16.00 -3.95 -9.62
C ARG A 40 -14.79 -3.56 -8.78
N VAL A 41 -13.77 -4.42 -8.75
CA VAL A 41 -12.48 -4.11 -8.12
C VAL A 41 -11.42 -4.09 -9.21
N PRO A 42 -10.94 -2.90 -9.64
CA PRO A 42 -9.84 -2.82 -10.59
C PRO A 42 -8.54 -3.38 -9.96
N PRO A 43 -7.60 -3.87 -10.77
CA PRO A 43 -6.30 -4.30 -10.27
C PRO A 43 -5.61 -3.18 -9.50
N ALA A 44 -5.17 -3.47 -8.28
CA ALA A 44 -4.43 -2.53 -7.44
C ALA A 44 -3.06 -3.10 -7.06
N ALA A 45 -2.07 -2.22 -6.93
CA ALA A 45 -0.73 -2.59 -6.47
C ALA A 45 -0.27 -1.64 -5.37
N PRO A 46 0.47 -2.11 -4.36
CA PRO A 46 1.04 -1.21 -3.37
C PRO A 46 2.04 -0.23 -3.97
N ALA A 47 2.03 1.01 -3.46
CA ALA A 47 2.84 2.10 -3.96
C ALA A 47 3.26 3.05 -2.83
N ILE A 48 4.36 3.76 -3.05
CA ILE A 48 4.83 4.83 -2.16
C ILE A 48 4.73 6.17 -2.88
N LEU A 49 4.11 7.15 -2.22
CA LEU A 49 4.09 8.54 -2.63
C LEU A 49 5.18 9.33 -1.86
N PRO A 50 6.30 9.71 -2.50
CA PRO A 50 7.35 10.49 -1.86
C PRO A 50 6.96 11.97 -1.74
N ASN A 51 7.56 12.67 -0.77
CA ASN A 51 7.36 14.09 -0.50
C ASN A 51 5.94 14.47 -0.06
N TYR A 52 5.23 13.53 0.56
CA TYR A 52 3.94 13.77 1.21
C TYR A 52 3.96 13.23 2.63
N HIS A 53 3.15 13.82 3.49
CA HIS A 53 2.90 13.33 4.84
C HIS A 53 1.40 13.24 5.12
N ARG A 54 0.99 12.17 5.81
CA ARG A 54 -0.40 11.91 6.16
C ARG A 54 -0.72 12.53 7.52
N PHE A 55 -1.59 13.53 7.54
CA PHE A 55 -2.02 14.25 8.72
C PHE A 55 -3.38 13.76 9.20
N ASN A 56 -3.52 13.55 10.50
CA ASN A 56 -4.81 13.36 11.12
C ASN A 56 -5.38 14.74 11.51
N ILE A 57 -6.44 15.18 10.85
CA ILE A 57 -7.02 16.51 11.11
C ILE A 57 -7.98 16.39 12.29
N LYS A 58 -7.77 17.22 13.33
CA LYS A 58 -8.66 17.27 14.51
C LYS A 58 -10.11 17.50 14.08
N GLY A 59 -11.01 16.62 14.51
CA GLY A 59 -12.43 16.70 14.19
C GLY A 59 -12.83 16.11 12.85
N ARG A 60 -11.90 15.48 12.12
CA ARG A 60 -12.18 14.75 10.87
C ARG A 60 -11.90 13.27 11.04
N ILE A 61 -12.75 12.44 10.44
CA ILE A 61 -12.62 10.98 10.48
C ILE A 61 -11.51 10.51 9.52
N TYR A 62 -11.20 11.30 8.50
CA TYR A 62 -10.29 10.91 7.43
C TYR A 62 -9.01 11.76 7.39
N PRO A 63 -7.84 11.14 7.20
CA PRO A 63 -6.58 11.84 7.14
C PRO A 63 -6.40 12.56 5.81
N ALA A 64 -5.77 13.73 5.83
CA ALA A 64 -5.33 14.43 4.62
C ALA A 64 -3.86 14.14 4.34
N ILE A 65 -3.45 14.19 3.07
CA ILE A 65 -2.03 14.24 2.72
C ILE A 65 -1.67 15.65 2.31
N LEU A 66 -0.54 16.14 2.78
CA LEU A 66 0.02 17.43 2.37
C LEU A 66 1.45 17.23 1.87
N PRO A 67 1.91 18.05 0.92
CA PRO A 67 3.28 18.00 0.45
C PRO A 67 4.21 18.35 1.61
N VAL A 68 5.10 17.41 1.95
CA VAL A 68 6.13 17.57 2.98
C VAL A 68 7.37 16.86 2.48
N GLU A 69 8.42 17.63 2.23
CA GLU A 69 9.69 17.09 1.75
C GLU A 69 10.24 16.00 2.69
N SER A 70 10.93 15.03 2.11
CA SER A 70 11.57 13.90 2.82
C SER A 70 10.64 12.91 3.53
N ASN A 71 9.32 13.15 3.54
CA ASN A 71 8.35 12.17 4.02
C ASN A 71 7.81 11.30 2.88
N LYS A 72 7.16 10.19 3.25
CA LYS A 72 6.58 9.24 2.31
C LYS A 72 5.23 8.75 2.83
N VAL A 73 4.26 8.56 1.94
CA VAL A 73 2.97 7.95 2.24
C VAL A 73 2.86 6.62 1.54
N ALA A 74 2.56 5.56 2.28
CA ALA A 74 2.21 4.27 1.72
C ALA A 74 0.73 4.22 1.33
N GLY A 75 0.43 3.61 0.19
CA GLY A 75 -0.93 3.47 -0.32
C GLY A 75 -1.02 2.40 -1.41
N LEU A 76 -2.10 2.45 -2.19
CA LEU A 76 -2.30 1.61 -3.37
C LEU A 76 -2.39 2.47 -4.63
N VAL A 77 -1.89 1.96 -5.75
CA VAL A 77 -2.25 2.46 -7.08
C VAL A 77 -3.30 1.53 -7.67
N VAL A 78 -4.49 2.07 -7.91
CA VAL A 78 -5.59 1.42 -8.61
C VAL A 78 -5.38 1.68 -10.10
N MET A 79 -5.22 0.62 -10.88
CA MET A 79 -4.92 0.68 -12.32
C MET A 79 -6.15 0.29 -13.12
N GLY A 80 -6.24 0.81 -14.34
CA GLY A 80 -7.32 0.43 -15.24
C GLY A 80 -8.64 1.14 -14.91
N VAL A 81 -8.58 2.35 -14.36
CA VAL A 81 -9.76 3.17 -14.03
C VAL A 81 -10.20 3.92 -15.28
N THR A 82 -11.45 3.78 -15.70
CA THR A 82 -12.01 4.49 -16.87
C THR A 82 -12.26 5.97 -16.56
N ASP A 83 -12.50 6.79 -17.58
CA ASP A 83 -12.86 8.21 -17.40
C ASP A 83 -14.15 8.37 -16.56
N GLU A 84 -15.16 7.52 -16.79
CA GLU A 84 -16.42 7.56 -16.04
C GLU A 84 -16.22 7.17 -14.58
N GLU A 85 -15.46 6.10 -14.31
CA GLU A 85 -15.14 5.67 -12.95
C GLU A 85 -14.31 6.71 -12.21
N LEU A 86 -13.41 7.38 -12.92
CA LEU A 86 -12.61 8.45 -12.37
C LEU A 86 -13.49 9.63 -11.92
N GLN A 87 -14.53 9.99 -12.69
CA GLN A 87 -15.51 11.00 -12.27
C GLN A 87 -16.34 10.55 -11.06
N VAL A 88 -16.70 9.27 -10.99
CA VAL A 88 -17.41 8.71 -9.82
C VAL A 88 -16.54 8.78 -8.57
N LEU A 89 -15.24 8.49 -8.69
CA LEU A 89 -14.30 8.62 -7.57
C LEU A 89 -14.15 10.08 -7.14
N ASP A 90 -14.02 11.02 -8.08
CA ASP A 90 -13.99 12.45 -7.77
C ASP A 90 -15.27 12.91 -7.05
N ALA A 91 -16.44 12.44 -7.49
CA ALA A 91 -17.73 12.78 -6.87
C ALA A 91 -17.88 12.16 -5.47
N PHE A 92 -17.28 11.00 -5.21
CA PHE A 92 -17.30 10.35 -3.90
C PHE A 92 -16.41 11.07 -2.88
N GLU A 93 -15.23 11.54 -3.30
CA GLU A 93 -14.29 12.28 -2.43
C GLU A 93 -14.74 13.73 -2.14
N ASP A 94 -15.84 14.17 -2.76
CA ASP A 94 -16.51 15.46 -2.55
C ASP A 94 -15.58 16.69 -2.74
N VAL A 95 -16.12 17.90 -2.52
CA VAL A 95 -15.42 19.18 -2.69
C VAL A 95 -14.20 19.37 -1.76
N GLU A 96 -14.00 18.48 -0.80
CA GLU A 96 -12.92 18.62 0.20
C GLU A 96 -11.57 18.09 -0.29
N TYR A 97 -11.53 17.33 -1.40
CA TYR A 97 -10.29 16.82 -1.98
C TYR A 97 -10.13 17.20 -3.45
N THR A 98 -8.98 17.80 -3.80
CA THR A 98 -8.64 18.10 -5.19
C THR A 98 -7.71 17.04 -5.75
N ARG A 99 -8.12 16.39 -6.84
CA ARG A 99 -7.28 15.44 -7.55
C ARG A 99 -6.01 16.12 -8.08
N THR A 100 -4.87 15.59 -7.68
CA THR A 100 -3.55 16.09 -8.07
C THR A 100 -2.76 15.01 -8.81
N ARG A 101 -2.01 15.39 -9.85
CA ARG A 101 -1.07 14.49 -10.50
C ARG A 101 0.18 14.34 -9.64
N VAL A 102 0.54 13.11 -9.32
CA VAL A 102 1.69 12.78 -8.47
C VAL A 102 2.52 11.67 -9.09
N GLU A 103 3.79 11.63 -8.76
CA GLU A 103 4.68 10.52 -9.09
C GLU A 103 4.79 9.57 -7.90
N ILE A 104 4.65 8.27 -8.16
CA ILE A 104 4.71 7.21 -7.15
C ILE A 104 5.86 6.25 -7.44
N SER A 105 6.33 5.54 -6.42
CA SER A 105 7.34 4.49 -6.53
C SER A 105 6.79 3.12 -6.15
N LEU A 106 6.75 2.21 -7.12
CA LEU A 106 6.40 0.80 -6.92
C LEU A 106 7.60 -0.03 -6.41
N THR A 107 8.81 0.37 -6.80
CA THR A 107 10.05 -0.36 -6.45
C THR A 107 10.42 -0.15 -4.98
N GLU A 108 10.20 1.05 -4.45
CA GLU A 108 10.50 1.36 -3.05
C GLU A 108 9.58 0.59 -2.10
N TRP A 109 8.30 0.40 -2.46
CA TRP A 109 7.41 -0.50 -1.73
C TRP A 109 8.00 -1.92 -1.64
N LYS A 110 8.38 -2.50 -2.79
CA LYS A 110 8.94 -3.86 -2.84
C LYS A 110 10.18 -3.97 -1.94
N LYS A 111 11.09 -2.99 -2.00
CA LYS A 111 12.29 -3.01 -1.15
C LYS A 111 11.97 -2.88 0.34
N LEU A 112 11.04 -2.00 0.70
CA LEU A 112 10.68 -1.73 2.10
C LEU A 112 10.05 -2.99 2.73
N HIS A 113 9.06 -3.58 2.06
CA HIS A 113 8.27 -4.68 2.61
C HIS A 113 8.81 -6.08 2.30
N MET A 114 9.77 -6.23 1.39
CA MET A 114 10.45 -7.52 1.19
C MET A 114 11.14 -7.98 2.49
N LYS A 115 11.72 -7.06 3.24
CA LYS A 115 12.35 -7.37 4.53
C LYS A 115 11.33 -7.87 5.55
N ASP A 116 10.20 -7.18 5.67
CA ASP A 116 9.11 -7.57 6.58
C ASP A 116 8.50 -8.91 6.17
N PHE A 117 8.31 -9.13 4.87
CA PHE A 117 7.80 -10.39 4.33
C PHE A 117 8.74 -11.56 4.62
N LEU A 118 10.06 -11.37 4.43
CA LEU A 118 11.07 -12.38 4.77
C LEU A 118 11.13 -12.63 6.28
N ALA A 119 11.07 -11.58 7.10
CA ALA A 119 11.04 -11.70 8.55
C ALA A 119 9.79 -12.48 9.03
N MET A 120 8.61 -12.15 8.50
CA MET A 120 7.37 -12.89 8.79
C MET A 120 7.44 -14.34 8.31
N THR A 121 8.00 -14.60 7.12
CA THR A 121 8.14 -15.96 6.58
C THR A 121 9.09 -16.79 7.43
N ASN A 122 10.22 -16.21 7.86
CA ASN A 122 11.18 -16.87 8.72
C ASN A 122 10.60 -17.12 10.13
N GLY A 123 9.87 -16.14 10.69
CA GLY A 123 9.17 -16.31 11.97
C GLY A 123 8.08 -17.39 11.89
N PHE A 124 7.37 -17.48 10.77
CA PHE A 124 6.41 -18.56 10.52
C PHE A 124 7.08 -19.93 10.40
N MET A 125 8.20 -20.05 9.68
CA MET A 125 8.95 -21.31 9.58
C MET A 125 9.46 -21.77 10.95
N GLN A 126 10.03 -20.88 11.76
CA GLN A 126 10.44 -21.19 13.14
C GLN A 126 9.26 -21.53 14.07
N SER A 127 8.06 -21.02 13.78
CA SER A 127 6.85 -21.34 14.54
C SER A 127 6.29 -22.72 14.22
N LEU A 128 6.51 -23.24 13.02
CA LEU A 128 6.10 -24.61 12.65
C LEU A 128 7.03 -25.68 13.25
N GLU A 129 8.22 -25.28 13.69
CA GLU A 129 9.19 -26.14 14.39
C GLU A 129 8.91 -26.26 15.90
N GLN A 130 7.94 -25.50 16.43
CA GLN A 130 7.54 -25.54 17.84
C GLN A 130 6.35 -26.49 18.06
N PRO A 131 6.32 -27.23 19.19
CA PRO A 131 5.28 -28.23 19.47
C PRO A 131 3.86 -27.66 19.66
N GLU A 132 3.71 -26.34 19.88
CA GLU A 132 2.43 -25.63 19.91
C GLU A 132 2.44 -24.53 18.84
N ALA A 133 2.29 -24.91 17.57
CA ALA A 133 2.25 -23.96 16.46
C ALA A 133 1.02 -23.04 16.57
N LYS A 134 1.25 -21.73 16.73
CA LYS A 134 0.20 -20.70 16.68
C LYS A 134 -0.35 -20.55 15.26
N THR A 135 -1.60 -20.13 15.14
CA THR A 135 -2.21 -19.90 13.82
C THR A 135 -1.58 -18.69 13.11
N ARG A 136 -1.66 -18.65 11.78
CA ARG A 136 -1.13 -17.51 10.97
C ARG A 136 -1.67 -16.15 11.43
N VAL A 137 -2.90 -16.12 11.93
CA VAL A 137 -3.56 -14.90 12.43
C VAL A 137 -2.94 -14.44 13.75
N GLU A 138 -2.71 -15.36 14.68
CA GLU A 138 -2.12 -15.04 15.99
C GLU A 138 -0.67 -14.55 15.87
N THR A 139 0.09 -15.11 14.93
CA THR A 139 1.44 -14.65 14.61
C THR A 139 1.44 -13.23 14.03
N TYR A 140 0.50 -12.93 13.12
CA TYR A 140 0.33 -11.59 12.56
C TYR A 140 -0.02 -10.56 13.63
N GLN A 141 -1.00 -10.87 14.48
CA GLN A 141 -1.45 -9.98 15.55
C GLN A 141 -0.33 -9.73 16.57
N SER A 142 0.42 -10.76 16.96
CA SER A 142 1.54 -10.62 17.90
C SER A 142 2.66 -9.71 17.36
N PHE A 143 2.96 -9.81 16.06
CA PHE A 143 4.00 -9.01 15.42
C PHE A 143 3.60 -7.55 15.26
N MET A 144 2.34 -7.29 14.86
CA MET A 144 1.82 -5.92 14.77
C MET A 144 1.78 -5.25 16.15
N GLN A 145 1.37 -6.00 17.19
CA GLN A 145 1.28 -5.50 18.55
C GLN A 145 2.65 -5.27 19.22
N GLN A 146 3.72 -5.95 18.78
CA GLN A 146 5.09 -5.70 19.22
C GLN A 146 5.69 -4.42 18.61
N GLN A 147 5.26 -4.02 17.41
CA GLN A 147 5.73 -2.78 16.79
C GLN A 147 5.05 -1.52 17.35
N GLU A 148 3.94 -1.66 18.07
CA GLU A 148 3.23 -0.54 18.74
C GLU A 148 3.73 -0.25 20.17
N GLN A 149 4.65 -1.04 20.72
CA GLN A 149 5.25 -0.76 22.03
C GLN A 149 6.41 0.24 21.89
N PRO A 150 6.31 1.46 22.43
CA PRO A 150 7.49 2.30 22.58
C PRO A 150 8.49 1.59 23.51
N ALA A 151 9.77 1.63 23.15
CA ALA A 151 10.85 1.12 23.99
C ALA A 151 10.79 1.80 25.38
N SER A 152 10.18 1.11 26.34
CA SER A 152 10.15 1.52 27.74
C SER A 152 11.51 1.20 28.36
N GLY A 153 12.28 2.25 28.67
CA GLY A 153 13.25 2.22 29.77
C GLY A 153 14.70 2.56 29.39
N THR A 154 14.97 3.83 29.07
CA THR A 154 16.25 4.42 29.48
C THR A 154 16.06 4.97 30.88
N GLN A 155 16.50 4.23 31.90
CA GLN A 155 16.76 4.81 33.22
C GLN A 155 18.02 5.67 33.11
N VAL A 156 17.84 6.98 33.32
CA VAL A 156 18.91 7.92 33.66
C VAL A 156 18.60 8.45 35.05
N GLU A 157 19.33 7.96 36.03
CA GLU A 157 19.57 8.55 37.37
C GLU A 157 20.83 7.84 37.87
N GLY A 158 21.83 8.47 38.46
CA GLY A 158 22.03 9.82 38.98
C GLY A 158 23.25 9.72 39.89
#